data_AF-A0A6V7U108-F1
#
_entry.id   AF-A0A6V7U108-F1
#
_cell.length_a   1.000
_cell.length_b   1.000
_cell.length_c   1.000
_cell.angle_alpha   90.00
_cell.angle_beta   90.00
_cell.angle_gamma   90.00
#
_symmetry.space_group_name_H-M   'P 1'
#
loop_
_entity.id
_entity.type
_entity.pdbx_description
1 polymer ?
#
loop_
_entity_poly.entity_id
_entity_poly.type
_entity_poly.pdbx_seq_one_letter_code
_entity_poly.pdbx_strand_id
1 'polypeptide(L)'
;MSKIFFIIFLFNFFPSINSNPLKLPYENRSLIVLAAPSIWDVNYADDFVSIVEFQIKLVKILNEYETAILIADRHTMPLLDGRTKMLREHLPPTLLLEGNIYDINLRDFAPMGCLKQIKFIYRNAEWAPIASKQVDDSINRFLMKNRIKLQRREPEVVLSGRDVVDNGKNRALISNTALITNMEKLPEWSLTLKLQNAFNKVVIVPSPTSFTGRKNLRLDDVLAFADDGLLIISGLDPVTKSRTISELYKREKKDVAVLELPIGDEEKYVKDEGNCGLYTTMLGTEKSLFVPVFGNNPANWKRGYSTKTDKMVLRLIETNTRKRVIPVNIPREICRRGISLRSLAWILRGSAANQIRGLARGKET
;
A
#
# COMPACT_ATOMS: atom_id res chain seq x y z
N MET A 1 26.85 -38.64 58.70
CA MET A 1 26.41 -38.98 57.33
C MET A 1 25.20 -38.13 57.01
N SER A 2 25.34 -37.31 55.96
CA SER A 2 24.44 -36.24 55.52
C SER A 2 23.26 -36.78 54.72
N LYS A 3 22.05 -36.25 54.93
CA LYS A 3 21.01 -36.18 53.88
C LYS A 3 20.23 -34.87 53.99
N ILE A 4 20.35 -34.12 52.91
CA ILE A 4 19.86 -32.77 52.64
C ILE A 4 18.37 -32.84 52.28
N PHE A 5 17.56 -31.95 52.87
CA PHE A 5 16.19 -31.68 52.43
C PHE A 5 16.22 -30.78 51.20
N PHE A 6 15.73 -31.27 50.05
CA PHE A 6 15.50 -30.47 48.85
C PHE A 6 14.02 -30.09 48.78
N ILE A 7 13.71 -28.81 48.97
CA ILE A 7 12.40 -28.24 48.67
C ILE A 7 12.42 -27.82 47.20
N ILE A 8 11.64 -28.49 46.36
CA ILE A 8 11.43 -28.12 44.96
C ILE A 8 10.27 -27.11 44.92
N PHE A 9 10.59 -25.84 44.69
CA PHE A 9 9.61 -24.84 44.26
C PHE A 9 9.31 -25.04 42.77
N LEU A 10 8.15 -25.63 42.45
CA LEU A 10 7.58 -25.61 41.11
C LEU A 10 6.93 -24.24 40.86
N PHE A 11 7.70 -23.32 40.27
CA PHE A 11 7.13 -22.11 39.67
C PHE A 11 6.44 -22.47 38.36
N ASN A 12 5.11 -22.55 38.39
CA ASN A 12 4.29 -22.53 37.18
C ASN A 12 4.38 -21.12 36.54
N PHE A 13 5.26 -20.98 35.55
CA PHE A 13 5.29 -19.82 34.66
C PHE A 13 4.20 -19.96 33.60
N PHE A 14 2.97 -19.57 33.93
CA PHE A 14 2.00 -19.17 32.91
C PHE A 14 2.24 -17.69 32.61
N PRO A 15 2.69 -17.28 31.41
CA PRO A 15 2.66 -15.88 31.05
C PRO A 15 1.20 -15.46 30.94
N SER A 16 0.73 -14.62 31.87
CA SER A 16 -0.55 -13.95 31.74
C SER A 16 -0.52 -13.15 30.43
N ILE A 17 -1.46 -13.43 29.54
CA ILE A 17 -1.74 -12.58 28.38
C ILE A 17 -2.20 -11.24 28.94
N ASN A 18 -1.26 -10.31 29.08
CA ASN A 18 -1.55 -8.93 29.41
C ASN A 18 -2.23 -8.33 28.18
N SER A 19 -3.55 -8.25 28.21
CA SER A 19 -4.38 -7.48 27.28
C SER A 19 -4.14 -5.99 27.53
N ASN A 20 -2.92 -5.51 27.23
CA ASN A 20 -2.70 -4.08 27.13
C ASN A 20 -3.52 -3.57 25.94
N PRO A 21 -4.47 -2.63 26.14
CA PRO A 21 -5.10 -1.97 25.01
C PRO A 21 -4.00 -1.33 24.19
N LEU A 22 -4.00 -1.59 22.88
CA LEU A 22 -3.01 -1.10 21.93
C LEU A 22 -3.11 0.44 21.93
N LYS A 23 -2.36 1.09 22.83
CA LYS A 23 -2.30 2.55 22.96
C LYS A 23 -1.69 3.09 21.67
N LEU A 24 -2.53 3.61 20.78
CA LEU A 24 -2.09 4.26 19.54
C LEU A 24 -1.18 5.47 19.87
N PRO A 25 0.14 5.41 19.61
CA PRO A 25 1.04 6.47 20.02
C PRO A 25 1.08 7.63 19.00
N TYR A 26 0.97 8.85 19.53
CA TYR A 26 1.51 10.13 19.03
C TYR A 26 0.90 10.82 17.79
N GLU A 27 0.58 12.10 17.98
CA GLU A 27 0.05 13.08 17.02
C GLU A 27 0.94 13.34 15.78
N ASN A 28 2.17 12.80 15.75
CA ASN A 28 3.14 12.98 14.66
C ASN A 28 3.38 11.75 13.78
N ARG A 29 2.65 10.63 13.96
CA ARG A 29 2.76 9.48 13.04
C ARG A 29 1.89 9.67 11.80
N SER A 30 2.26 9.03 10.69
CA SER A 30 1.36 8.97 9.53
C SER A 30 0.17 8.06 9.87
N LEU A 31 -1.02 8.40 9.39
CA LEU A 31 -2.17 7.48 9.46
C LEU A 31 -2.21 6.70 8.14
N ILE A 32 -2.25 5.37 8.24
CA ILE A 32 -2.47 4.48 7.11
C ILE A 32 -3.90 3.99 7.17
N VAL A 33 -4.67 4.24 6.10
CA VAL A 33 -6.03 3.76 5.98
C VAL A 33 -6.07 2.65 4.94
N LEU A 34 -6.71 1.54 5.29
CA LEU A 34 -6.99 0.41 4.42
C LEU A 34 -8.51 0.29 4.24
N ALA A 35 -8.96 -0.36 3.17
CA ALA A 35 -10.35 -0.71 2.96
C ALA A 35 -10.51 -2.22 2.74
N ALA A 36 -11.39 -2.86 3.52
CA ALA A 36 -11.75 -4.26 3.34
C ALA A 36 -12.74 -4.43 2.20
N PRO A 37 -12.68 -5.54 1.45
CA PRO A 37 -13.69 -5.83 0.44
C PRO A 37 -15.04 -6.07 1.12
N SER A 38 -16.12 -5.83 0.39
CA SER A 38 -17.44 -6.24 0.86
C SER A 38 -17.57 -7.75 0.77
N ILE A 39 -18.26 -8.38 1.74
CA ILE A 39 -18.63 -9.80 1.65
C ILE A 39 -19.51 -10.09 0.42
N TRP A 40 -20.16 -9.05 -0.13
CA TRP A 40 -20.98 -9.12 -1.33
C TRP A 40 -20.23 -8.76 -2.61
N ASP A 41 -18.92 -8.46 -2.52
CA ASP A 41 -18.14 -8.09 -3.69
C ASP A 41 -17.74 -9.32 -4.50
N VAL A 42 -18.40 -9.49 -5.65
CA VAL A 42 -18.18 -10.60 -6.58
C VAL A 42 -16.76 -10.62 -7.16
N ASN A 43 -16.06 -9.48 -7.22
CA ASN A 43 -14.68 -9.43 -7.72
C ASN A 43 -13.71 -10.16 -6.78
N TYR A 44 -13.98 -10.12 -5.47
CA TYR A 44 -13.12 -10.72 -4.45
C TYR A 44 -13.67 -12.01 -3.87
N ALA A 45 -14.82 -12.51 -4.33
CA ALA A 45 -15.51 -13.66 -3.73
C ALA A 45 -14.60 -14.87 -3.50
N ASP A 46 -13.82 -15.28 -4.51
CA ASP A 46 -12.92 -16.45 -4.44
C ASP A 46 -11.75 -16.29 -3.47
N ASP A 47 -11.29 -15.05 -3.25
CA ASP A 47 -10.13 -14.73 -2.42
C ASP A 47 -10.51 -13.97 -1.13
N PHE A 48 -11.81 -13.82 -0.84
CA PHE A 48 -12.33 -12.88 0.15
C PHE A 48 -11.73 -13.12 1.53
N VAL A 49 -11.75 -14.37 2.00
CA VAL A 49 -11.20 -14.75 3.30
C VAL A 49 -9.69 -14.47 3.36
N SER A 50 -8.95 -14.84 2.31
CA SER A 50 -7.50 -14.62 2.22
C SER A 50 -7.14 -13.14 2.25
N ILE A 51 -7.91 -12.30 1.56
CA ILE A 51 -7.73 -10.84 1.56
C ILE A 51 -8.01 -10.25 2.94
N VAL A 52 -9.12 -10.62 3.56
CA VAL A 52 -9.50 -10.08 4.87
C VAL A 52 -8.52 -10.52 5.97
N GLU A 53 -8.13 -11.80 6.01
CA GLU A 53 -7.13 -12.29 6.96
C GLU A 53 -5.78 -11.61 6.77
N PHE A 54 -5.37 -11.39 5.51
CA PHE A 54 -4.16 -10.65 5.20
C PHE A 54 -4.24 -9.21 5.69
N GLN A 55 -5.35 -8.51 5.46
CA GLN A 55 -5.54 -7.14 5.92
C GLN A 55 -5.55 -7.02 7.44
N ILE A 56 -6.14 -7.96 8.18
CA ILE A 56 -6.09 -7.99 9.65
C ILE A 56 -4.64 -8.09 10.13
N LYS A 57 -3.86 -9.02 9.56
CA LYS A 57 -2.43 -9.17 9.89
C LYS A 57 -1.63 -7.93 9.52
N LEU A 58 -1.89 -7.37 8.34
CA LEU A 58 -1.25 -6.14 7.88
C LEU A 58 -1.53 -4.98 8.83
N VAL A 59 -2.78 -4.75 9.25
CA VAL A 59 -3.14 -3.71 10.22
C VAL A 59 -2.38 -3.88 11.53
N LYS A 60 -2.24 -5.11 12.03
CA LYS A 60 -1.47 -5.39 13.25
C LYS A 60 0.00 -5.03 13.08
N ILE A 61 0.65 -5.49 12.00
CA ILE A 61 2.04 -5.18 11.67
C ILE A 61 2.23 -3.66 11.54
N LEU A 62 1.34 -2.97 10.81
CA LEU A 62 1.43 -1.53 10.61
C LEU A 62 1.33 -0.78 11.95
N ASN A 63 0.44 -1.19 12.86
CA ASN A 63 0.24 -0.53 14.15
C ASN A 63 1.39 -0.71 15.15
N GLU A 64 2.34 -1.64 14.91
CA GLU A 64 3.58 -1.70 15.68
C GLU A 64 4.49 -0.48 15.44
N TYR A 65 4.40 0.14 14.26
CA TYR A 65 5.31 1.21 13.82
C TYR A 65 4.60 2.54 13.51
N GLU A 66 3.37 2.47 13.01
CA GLU A 66 2.54 3.59 12.56
C GLU A 66 1.15 3.51 13.20
N THR A 67 0.19 4.32 12.74
CA THR A 67 -1.24 4.08 13.05
C THR A 67 -1.92 3.56 11.81
N ALA A 68 -2.62 2.43 11.90
CA ALA A 68 -3.41 1.89 10.81
C ALA A 68 -4.86 1.63 11.20
N ILE A 69 -5.79 2.05 10.34
CA ILE A 69 -7.24 1.84 10.48
C ILE A 69 -7.75 1.08 9.26
N LEU A 70 -8.65 0.12 9.50
CA LEU A 70 -9.34 -0.61 8.44
C LEU A 70 -10.79 -0.12 8.33
N ILE A 71 -11.16 0.34 7.14
CA ILE A 71 -12.54 0.67 6.80
C ILE A 71 -13.23 -0.58 6.27
N ALA A 72 -14.46 -0.84 6.70
CA ALA A 72 -15.28 -1.91 6.13
C ALA A 72 -16.76 -1.52 6.14
N ASP A 73 -17.55 -2.11 5.25
CA ASP A 73 -18.99 -1.93 5.27
C ASP A 73 -19.63 -2.67 6.46
N ARG A 74 -20.90 -2.36 6.72
CA ARG A 74 -21.66 -2.89 7.86
C ARG A 74 -21.78 -4.41 7.86
N HIS A 75 -21.83 -5.04 6.70
CA HIS A 75 -21.99 -6.50 6.54
C HIS A 75 -20.66 -7.24 6.71
N THR A 76 -19.53 -6.62 6.33
CA THR A 76 -18.20 -7.19 6.57
C THR A 76 -17.73 -7.01 8.01
N MET A 77 -18.16 -5.95 8.70
CA MET A 77 -17.68 -5.59 10.05
C MET A 77 -17.72 -6.74 11.08
N PRO A 78 -18.79 -7.56 11.19
CA PRO A 78 -18.86 -8.67 12.14
C PRO A 78 -17.74 -9.71 11.99
N LEU A 79 -17.18 -9.86 10.78
CA LEU A 79 -16.04 -10.75 10.54
C LEU A 79 -14.74 -10.16 11.11
N LEU A 80 -14.61 -8.83 11.12
CA LEU A 80 -13.39 -8.12 11.50
C LEU A 80 -13.27 -7.89 13.01
N ASP A 81 -14.39 -7.70 13.70
CA ASP A 81 -14.43 -7.38 15.14
C ASP A 81 -14.70 -8.59 16.05
N GLY A 82 -14.78 -9.80 15.48
CA GLY A 82 -14.93 -11.05 16.23
C GLY A 82 -16.36 -11.42 16.61
N ARG A 83 -17.37 -10.67 16.14
CA ARG A 83 -18.78 -11.08 16.27
C ARG A 83 -19.12 -12.35 15.49
N THR A 84 -18.30 -12.71 14.49
CA THR A 84 -18.42 -13.96 13.74
C THR A 84 -17.15 -14.82 13.89
N LYS A 85 -17.31 -16.13 14.12
CA LYS A 85 -16.20 -17.09 14.30
C LYS A 85 -15.57 -17.61 13.00
N MET A 86 -15.82 -16.97 11.87
CA MET A 86 -15.29 -17.41 10.56
C MET A 86 -13.79 -17.16 10.41
N LEU A 87 -13.27 -16.12 11.06
CA LEU A 87 -11.86 -15.75 11.01
C LEU A 87 -11.16 -16.11 12.32
N ARG A 88 -9.88 -16.47 12.22
CA ARG A 88 -9.03 -16.81 13.38
C ARG A 88 -8.61 -15.59 14.19
N GLU A 89 -8.46 -14.46 13.52
CA GLU A 89 -7.96 -13.22 14.10
C GLU A 89 -8.94 -12.09 13.84
N HIS A 90 -8.95 -11.12 14.74
CA HIS A 90 -9.83 -9.96 14.71
C HIS A 90 -9.05 -8.69 15.07
N LEU A 91 -9.68 -7.54 14.86
CA LEU A 91 -9.18 -6.22 15.24
C LEU A 91 -10.05 -5.61 16.34
N PRO A 92 -9.46 -4.87 17.29
CA PRO A 92 -10.24 -4.12 18.26
C PRO A 92 -11.06 -3.01 17.54
N PRO A 93 -12.25 -2.65 18.06
CA PRO A 93 -13.11 -1.63 17.44
C PRO A 93 -12.43 -0.28 17.18
N THR A 94 -11.43 0.07 17.97
CA THR A 94 -10.64 1.31 17.83
C THR A 94 -9.76 1.37 16.57
N LEU A 95 -9.57 0.24 15.90
CA LEU A 95 -8.87 0.15 14.60
C LEU A 95 -9.83 -0.03 13.43
N LEU A 96 -11.14 -0.01 13.68
CA LEU A 96 -12.18 -0.31 12.69
C LEU A 96 -13.12 0.87 12.48
N LEU A 97 -13.31 1.25 11.22
CA LEU A 97 -14.23 2.31 10.83
C LEU A 97 -15.29 1.79 9.87
N GLU A 98 -16.56 2.10 10.14
CA GLU A 98 -17.63 1.70 9.22
C GLU A 98 -17.70 2.67 8.03
N GLY A 99 -17.63 2.14 6.82
CA GLY A 99 -17.70 2.92 5.59
C GLY A 99 -17.85 2.06 4.35
N ASN A 100 -18.67 2.51 3.41
CA ASN A 100 -18.91 1.82 2.15
C ASN A 100 -17.89 2.28 1.11
N ILE A 101 -16.77 1.56 1.02
CA ILE A 101 -15.72 1.73 0.02
C ILE A 101 -15.80 0.56 -0.96
N TYR A 102 -15.81 0.84 -2.27
CA TYR A 102 -16.18 -0.17 -3.28
C TYR A 102 -14.99 -0.88 -3.94
N ASP A 103 -13.76 -0.55 -3.57
CA ASP A 103 -12.56 -1.26 -4.01
C ASP A 103 -11.48 -1.19 -2.92
N ILE A 104 -10.64 -2.21 -2.82
CA ILE A 104 -9.61 -2.30 -1.77
C ILE A 104 -8.32 -1.56 -2.11
N ASN A 105 -8.07 -1.26 -3.40
CA ASN A 105 -6.91 -0.49 -3.87
C ASN A 105 -7.13 1.00 -3.60
N LEU A 106 -7.30 1.34 -2.32
CA LEU A 106 -7.73 2.65 -1.85
C LEU A 106 -6.81 3.77 -2.36
N ARG A 107 -5.51 3.48 -2.55
CA ARG A 107 -4.53 4.41 -3.11
C ARG A 107 -4.90 4.95 -4.48
N ASP A 108 -5.66 4.19 -5.27
CA ASP A 108 -5.95 4.53 -6.67
C ASP A 108 -6.94 5.68 -6.79
N PHE A 109 -7.86 5.78 -5.84
CA PHE A 109 -8.98 6.72 -5.91
C PHE A 109 -9.10 7.63 -4.68
N ALA A 110 -8.41 7.34 -3.57
CA ALA A 110 -8.34 8.24 -2.44
C ALA A 110 -7.59 9.55 -2.76
N PRO A 111 -7.82 10.62 -1.99
CA PRO A 111 -6.99 11.82 -2.07
C PRO A 111 -5.51 11.48 -1.93
N MET A 112 -4.66 12.14 -2.72
CA MET A 112 -3.22 11.88 -2.74
C MET A 112 -2.42 13.16 -2.95
N GLY A 113 -1.12 13.09 -2.69
CA GLY A 113 -0.17 14.20 -2.80
C GLY A 113 0.83 14.19 -1.65
N CYS A 114 1.98 14.83 -1.85
CA CYS A 114 3.07 14.81 -0.87
C CYS A 114 2.83 15.78 0.27
N LEU A 115 2.51 17.02 -0.06
CA LEU A 115 2.30 18.12 0.89
C LEU A 115 0.83 18.33 1.22
N LYS A 116 -0.03 18.10 0.22
CA LYS A 116 -1.47 18.31 0.33
C LYS A 116 -2.21 17.09 -0.21
N GLN A 117 -3.26 16.69 0.49
CA GLN A 117 -4.20 15.66 0.07
C GLN A 117 -5.16 16.28 -0.94
N ILE A 118 -4.95 15.97 -2.21
CA ILE A 118 -5.75 16.46 -3.33
C ILE A 118 -6.59 15.31 -3.88
N LYS A 119 -7.90 15.53 -4.00
CA LYS A 119 -8.78 14.57 -4.68
C LYS A 119 -8.82 14.85 -6.18
N PHE A 120 -8.34 13.89 -6.96
CA PHE A 120 -8.47 13.81 -8.41
C PHE A 120 -9.71 13.01 -8.81
N ILE A 121 -10.09 13.05 -10.09
CA ILE A 121 -11.08 12.10 -10.63
C ILE A 121 -10.38 10.74 -10.83
N TYR A 122 -11.00 9.66 -10.35
CA TYR A 122 -10.54 8.31 -10.63
C TYR A 122 -11.30 7.70 -11.81
N ARG A 123 -10.60 7.21 -12.83
CA ARG A 123 -11.16 6.36 -13.88
C ARG A 123 -10.19 5.24 -14.19
N ASN A 124 -10.69 4.01 -14.28
CA ASN A 124 -9.94 2.87 -14.77
C ASN A 124 -10.40 2.55 -16.20
N ALA A 125 -9.47 2.60 -17.16
CA ALA A 125 -9.73 2.33 -18.57
C ALA A 125 -10.10 0.86 -18.85
N GLU A 126 -9.73 -0.06 -17.95
CA GLU A 126 -10.04 -1.49 -18.07
C GLU A 126 -11.48 -1.82 -17.64
N TRP A 127 -12.19 -0.85 -17.04
CA TRP A 127 -13.51 -1.06 -16.45
C TRP A 127 -14.59 -0.27 -17.17
N ALA A 128 -15.83 -0.74 -17.05
CA ALA A 128 -16.99 0.04 -17.47
C ALA A 128 -16.97 1.44 -16.79
N PRO A 129 -17.24 2.53 -17.53
CA PRO A 129 -17.18 3.89 -16.98
C PRO A 129 -18.03 4.08 -15.71
N ILE A 130 -19.18 3.41 -15.63
CA ILE A 130 -20.07 3.46 -14.47
C ILE A 130 -19.43 2.81 -13.23
N ALA A 131 -18.73 1.69 -13.38
CA ALA A 131 -18.06 1.01 -12.27
C ALA A 131 -16.92 1.86 -11.70
N SER A 132 -16.08 2.40 -12.59
CA SER A 132 -15.03 3.36 -12.21
C SER A 132 -15.58 4.57 -11.46
N LYS A 133 -16.70 5.14 -11.95
CA LYS A 133 -17.37 6.26 -11.27
C LYS A 133 -17.92 5.85 -9.91
N GLN A 134 -18.52 4.67 -9.77
CA GLN A 134 -19.06 4.21 -8.49
C GLN A 134 -17.97 4.06 -7.42
N VAL A 135 -16.78 3.56 -7.79
CA VAL A 135 -15.60 3.52 -6.90
C VAL A 135 -15.14 4.93 -6.51
N ASP A 136 -15.01 5.82 -7.49
CA ASP A 136 -14.66 7.24 -7.24
C ASP A 136 -15.67 7.94 -6.31
N ASP A 137 -16.96 7.71 -6.51
CA ASP A 137 -18.03 8.26 -5.69
C ASP A 137 -18.04 7.66 -4.28
N SER A 138 -17.58 6.42 -4.09
CA SER A 138 -17.57 5.75 -2.78
C SER A 138 -16.70 6.49 -1.76
N ILE A 139 -15.47 6.87 -2.14
CA ILE A 139 -14.60 7.66 -1.28
C ILE A 139 -15.12 9.08 -1.10
N ASN A 140 -15.73 9.69 -2.13
CA ASN A 140 -16.31 11.02 -2.02
C ASN A 140 -17.46 11.04 -1.01
N ARG A 141 -18.36 10.05 -1.05
CA ARG A 141 -19.43 9.87 -0.06
C ARG A 141 -18.87 9.66 1.33
N PHE A 142 -17.83 8.83 1.47
CA PHE A 142 -17.16 8.62 2.76
C PHE A 142 -16.60 9.93 3.34
N LEU A 143 -15.90 10.72 2.53
CA LEU A 143 -15.35 12.02 2.95
C LEU A 143 -16.45 13.00 3.35
N MET A 144 -17.53 13.09 2.57
CA MET A 144 -18.66 13.99 2.85
C MET A 144 -19.43 13.58 4.11
N LYS A 145 -19.82 12.30 4.22
CA LYS A 145 -20.55 11.76 5.38
C LYS A 145 -19.82 12.04 6.69
N ASN A 146 -18.51 11.89 6.67
CA ASN A 146 -17.64 12.07 7.84
C ASN A 146 -17.10 13.49 7.99
N ARG A 147 -17.55 14.45 7.15
CA ARG A 147 -17.12 15.86 7.16
C ARG A 147 -15.59 16.02 7.11
N ILE A 148 -14.91 15.10 6.43
CA ILE A 148 -13.45 15.12 6.27
C ILE A 148 -13.08 16.24 5.32
N LYS A 149 -12.42 17.28 5.84
CA LYS A 149 -12.03 18.45 5.04
C LYS A 149 -10.76 18.15 4.26
N LEU A 150 -10.86 18.17 2.93
CA LEU A 150 -9.70 18.13 2.06
C LEU A 150 -9.14 19.54 1.86
N GLN A 151 -7.83 19.62 1.64
CA GLN A 151 -7.18 20.90 1.33
C GLN A 151 -7.55 21.38 -0.08
N ARG A 152 -7.76 20.45 -1.02
CA ARG A 152 -8.07 20.78 -2.42
C ARG A 152 -8.74 19.62 -3.15
N ARG A 153 -9.46 19.95 -4.20
CA ARG A 153 -9.98 19.02 -5.21
C ARG A 153 -9.54 19.52 -6.59
N GLU A 154 -9.23 18.60 -7.49
CA GLU A 154 -8.91 18.86 -8.90
C GLU A 154 -9.94 18.13 -9.78
N PRO A 155 -11.13 18.71 -9.97
CA PRO A 155 -12.24 18.05 -10.68
C PRO A 155 -12.03 17.96 -12.19
N GLU A 156 -10.92 18.49 -12.72
CA GLU A 156 -10.61 18.47 -14.15
C GLU A 156 -9.55 17.42 -14.51
N VAL A 157 -8.83 16.90 -13.50
CA VAL A 157 -7.70 15.99 -13.70
C VAL A 157 -8.12 14.58 -13.32
N VAL A 158 -7.99 13.68 -14.29
CA VAL A 158 -8.11 12.23 -14.07
C VAL A 158 -6.74 11.69 -13.70
N LEU A 159 -6.61 11.11 -12.51
CA LEU A 159 -5.35 10.53 -12.04
C LEU A 159 -5.63 9.35 -11.13
N SER A 160 -4.94 8.25 -11.37
CA SER A 160 -4.98 7.05 -10.53
C SER A 160 -3.65 6.88 -9.79
N GLY A 161 -3.72 6.38 -8.56
CA GLY A 161 -2.55 6.00 -7.77
C GLY A 161 -1.65 4.98 -8.48
N ARG A 162 -2.21 4.14 -9.35
CA ARG A 162 -1.47 3.18 -10.20
C ARG A 162 -0.46 3.82 -11.15
N ASP A 163 -0.66 5.09 -11.47
CA ASP A 163 0.18 5.87 -12.39
C ASP A 163 1.13 6.81 -11.64
N VAL A 164 1.22 6.72 -10.30
CA VAL A 164 1.94 7.68 -9.46
C VAL A 164 2.83 6.98 -8.43
N VAL A 165 4.12 7.27 -8.48
CA VAL A 165 5.10 6.88 -7.48
C VAL A 165 5.71 8.12 -6.85
N ASP A 166 5.32 8.41 -5.61
CA ASP A 166 5.81 9.55 -4.84
C ASP A 166 6.66 9.13 -3.63
N ASN A 167 7.56 10.04 -3.21
CA ASN A 167 8.41 9.86 -2.03
C ASN A 167 7.73 10.28 -0.71
N GLY A 168 6.47 10.72 -0.77
CA GLY A 168 5.71 11.21 0.38
C GLY A 168 6.17 12.57 0.91
N LYS A 169 7.10 13.26 0.24
CA LYS A 169 7.68 14.53 0.70
C LYS A 169 7.50 15.66 -0.30
N ASN A 170 8.02 15.50 -1.52
CA ASN A 170 8.07 16.59 -2.51
C ASN A 170 8.37 16.15 -3.94
N ARG A 171 8.30 14.85 -4.25
CA ARG A 171 8.56 14.36 -5.59
C ARG A 171 7.59 13.24 -5.96
N ALA A 172 7.18 13.21 -7.22
CA ALA A 172 6.53 12.08 -7.84
C ALA A 172 7.06 11.79 -9.25
N LEU A 173 7.13 10.50 -9.59
CA LEU A 173 7.17 10.00 -10.96
C LEU A 173 5.73 9.68 -11.36
N ILE A 174 5.34 10.13 -12.55
CA ILE A 174 3.99 9.97 -13.07
C ILE A 174 4.07 9.33 -14.45
N SER A 175 3.26 8.30 -14.69
CA SER A 175 3.21 7.63 -15.99
C SER A 175 2.70 8.58 -17.07
N ASN A 176 3.23 8.47 -18.28
CA ASN A 176 2.71 9.18 -19.45
C ASN A 176 1.25 8.79 -19.80
N THR A 177 0.70 7.70 -19.23
CA THR A 177 -0.75 7.41 -19.23
C THR A 177 -1.58 8.61 -18.74
N ALA A 178 -1.09 9.33 -17.74
CA ALA A 178 -1.77 10.51 -17.21
C ALA A 178 -1.86 11.64 -18.25
N LEU A 179 -0.84 11.80 -19.09
CA LEU A 179 -0.89 12.77 -20.19
C LEU A 179 -1.96 12.36 -21.21
N ILE A 180 -1.92 11.10 -21.67
CA ILE A 180 -2.84 10.57 -22.67
C ILE A 180 -4.29 10.66 -22.18
N THR A 181 -4.54 10.32 -20.91
CA THR A 181 -5.90 10.28 -20.34
C THR A 181 -6.52 11.68 -20.21
N ASN A 182 -5.70 12.73 -20.12
CA ASN A 182 -6.17 14.10 -19.91
C ASN A 182 -6.03 15.00 -21.15
N MET A 183 -5.45 14.50 -22.25
CA MET A 183 -5.06 15.33 -23.41
C MET A 183 -6.23 16.04 -24.09
N GLU A 184 -7.43 15.46 -24.05
CA GLU A 184 -8.64 16.07 -24.63
C GLU A 184 -9.23 17.18 -23.75
N LYS A 185 -8.88 17.21 -22.47
CA LYS A 185 -9.46 18.13 -21.48
C LYS A 185 -8.52 19.24 -21.06
N LEU A 186 -7.22 18.95 -21.00
CA LEU A 186 -6.22 19.85 -20.45
C LEU A 186 -4.97 19.85 -21.34
N PRO A 187 -4.42 21.04 -21.65
CA PRO A 187 -3.10 21.10 -22.27
C PRO A 187 -2.03 20.62 -21.29
N GLU A 188 -0.94 20.04 -21.81
CA GLU A 188 0.11 19.38 -21.02
C GLU A 188 0.70 20.29 -19.92
N TRP A 189 0.91 21.58 -20.21
CA TRP A 189 1.45 22.53 -19.24
C TRP A 189 0.51 22.75 -18.04
N SER A 190 -0.81 22.76 -18.29
CA SER A 190 -1.83 22.96 -17.24
C SER A 190 -1.92 21.72 -16.35
N LEU A 191 -1.92 20.53 -16.96
CA LEU A 191 -1.83 19.27 -16.24
C LEU A 191 -0.56 19.22 -15.38
N THR A 192 0.60 19.53 -15.95
CA THR A 192 1.88 19.54 -15.25
C THR A 192 1.86 20.48 -14.04
N LEU A 193 1.32 21.70 -14.20
CA LEU A 193 1.18 22.67 -13.10
C LEU A 193 0.27 22.14 -11.97
N LYS A 194 -0.88 21.53 -12.33
CA LYS A 194 -1.79 20.91 -11.35
C LYS A 194 -1.13 19.75 -10.61
N LEU A 195 -0.34 18.93 -11.30
CA LEU A 195 0.42 17.83 -10.67
C LEU A 195 1.55 18.36 -9.78
N GLN A 196 2.27 19.40 -10.19
CA GLN A 196 3.28 20.08 -9.36
C GLN A 196 2.67 20.70 -8.10
N ASN A 197 1.43 21.22 -8.16
CA ASN A 197 0.74 21.67 -6.95
C ASN A 197 0.46 20.54 -5.95
N ALA A 198 0.33 19.29 -6.40
CA ALA A 198 0.09 18.13 -5.54
C ALA A 198 1.39 17.52 -5.01
N PHE A 199 2.41 17.42 -5.87
CA PHE A 199 3.63 16.64 -5.62
C PHE A 199 4.90 17.48 -5.53
N ASN A 200 4.84 18.80 -5.78
CA ASN A 200 5.96 19.73 -5.90
C ASN A 200 6.83 19.47 -7.14
N LYS A 201 7.69 18.44 -7.10
CA LYS A 201 8.49 18.01 -8.25
C LYS A 201 7.81 16.85 -8.97
N VAL A 202 7.66 16.95 -10.28
CA VAL A 202 7.02 15.92 -11.11
C VAL A 202 7.94 15.56 -12.26
N VAL A 203 8.16 14.25 -12.45
CA VAL A 203 8.83 13.68 -13.61
C VAL A 203 7.84 12.77 -14.32
N ILE A 204 7.56 13.08 -15.60
CA ILE A 204 6.78 12.17 -16.43
C ILE A 204 7.71 11.08 -16.97
N VAL A 205 7.31 9.82 -16.81
CA VAL A 205 8.07 8.64 -17.25
C VAL A 205 7.21 7.76 -18.15
N PRO A 206 7.81 6.90 -19.00
CA PRO A 206 7.03 5.98 -19.81
C PRO A 206 6.19 5.04 -18.93
N SER A 207 5.03 4.65 -19.45
CA SER A 207 4.23 3.56 -18.88
C SER A 207 5.07 2.29 -18.77
N PRO A 208 4.89 1.50 -17.70
CA PRO A 208 5.71 0.33 -17.47
C PRO A 208 5.42 -0.77 -18.49
N THR A 209 6.47 -1.37 -19.02
CA THR A 209 6.43 -2.55 -19.88
C THR A 209 7.29 -3.64 -19.27
N SER A 210 6.78 -4.87 -19.29
CA SER A 210 7.38 -6.00 -18.58
C SER A 210 8.49 -6.63 -19.39
N PHE A 211 9.64 -6.89 -18.75
CA PHE A 211 10.65 -7.78 -19.30
C PHE A 211 10.12 -9.23 -19.47
N THR A 212 9.38 -9.72 -18.47
CA THR A 212 8.89 -11.11 -18.41
C THR A 212 7.54 -11.35 -19.12
N GLY A 213 7.05 -10.42 -19.95
CA GLY A 213 5.75 -10.53 -20.62
C GLY A 213 4.50 -10.37 -19.73
N ARG A 214 4.65 -9.91 -18.48
CA ARG A 214 3.51 -9.57 -17.61
C ARG A 214 2.69 -8.45 -18.23
N LYS A 215 1.37 -8.62 -18.19
CA LYS A 215 0.41 -7.62 -18.68
C LYS A 215 -0.05 -6.73 -17.54
N ASN A 216 -0.50 -5.52 -17.88
CA ASN A 216 -1.17 -4.58 -16.97
C ASN A 216 -0.35 -4.17 -15.73
N LEU A 217 0.98 -4.15 -15.85
CA LEU A 217 1.84 -3.63 -14.80
C LEU A 217 1.46 -2.19 -14.46
N ARG A 218 1.40 -1.87 -13.16
CA ARG A 218 1.20 -0.52 -12.67
C ARG A 218 2.56 0.15 -12.47
N LEU A 219 2.61 1.48 -12.52
CA LEU A 219 3.86 2.20 -12.27
C LEU A 219 4.38 1.90 -10.86
N ASP A 220 3.47 1.81 -9.90
CA ASP A 220 3.74 1.49 -8.50
C ASP A 220 3.94 -0.01 -8.21
N ASP A 221 3.86 -0.88 -9.22
CA ASP A 221 4.34 -2.26 -9.11
C ASP A 221 5.85 -2.36 -9.36
N VAL A 222 6.41 -1.48 -10.18
CA VAL A 222 7.78 -1.59 -10.72
C VAL A 222 8.73 -0.50 -10.25
N LEU A 223 8.20 0.58 -9.66
CA LEU A 223 8.97 1.68 -9.10
C LEU A 223 8.53 1.95 -7.67
N ALA A 224 9.49 2.21 -6.78
CA ALA A 224 9.20 2.67 -5.42
C ALA A 224 10.30 3.58 -4.88
N PHE A 225 9.93 4.65 -4.19
CA PHE A 225 10.90 5.40 -3.38
C PHE A 225 11.14 4.68 -2.05
N ALA A 226 12.36 4.23 -1.83
CA ALA A 226 12.78 3.70 -0.52
C ALA A 226 13.14 4.81 0.47
N ASP A 227 13.59 5.96 -0.04
CA ASP A 227 13.78 7.20 0.73
C ASP A 227 13.70 8.43 -0.20
N ASP A 228 13.89 9.63 0.35
CA ASP A 228 13.79 10.91 -0.37
C ASP A 228 14.60 10.97 -1.68
N GLY A 229 15.77 10.32 -1.69
CA GLY A 229 16.75 10.32 -2.78
C GLY A 229 17.09 8.94 -3.33
N LEU A 230 16.28 7.91 -3.03
CA LEU A 230 16.53 6.55 -3.54
C LEU A 230 15.28 6.00 -4.23
N LEU A 231 15.36 5.86 -5.55
CA LEU A 231 14.36 5.18 -6.36
C LEU A 231 14.79 3.73 -6.56
N ILE A 232 13.89 2.81 -6.25
CA ILE A 232 14.03 1.39 -6.53
C ILE A 232 13.28 1.05 -7.82
N ILE A 233 13.92 0.30 -8.70
CA ILE A 233 13.35 -0.19 -9.97
C ILE A 233 13.42 -1.72 -10.01
N SER A 234 12.36 -2.36 -10.51
CA SER A 234 12.30 -3.80 -10.75
C SER A 234 11.29 -4.08 -11.86
N GLY A 235 11.41 -5.17 -12.61
CA GLY A 235 10.34 -5.61 -13.53
C GLY A 235 10.31 -4.98 -14.93
N LEU A 236 11.01 -3.86 -15.14
CA LEU A 236 11.00 -3.13 -16.42
C LEU A 236 11.92 -3.79 -17.46
N ASP A 237 11.48 -3.81 -18.72
CA ASP A 237 12.38 -4.14 -19.83
C ASP A 237 13.51 -3.10 -19.97
N PRO A 238 14.65 -3.46 -20.59
CA PRO A 238 15.81 -2.58 -20.70
C PRO A 238 15.53 -1.22 -21.35
N VAL A 239 14.64 -1.17 -22.35
CA VAL A 239 14.34 0.07 -23.09
C VAL A 239 13.55 1.03 -22.20
N THR A 240 12.48 0.53 -21.58
CA THR A 240 11.65 1.35 -20.68
C THR A 240 12.39 1.73 -19.41
N LYS A 241 13.23 0.85 -18.86
CA LYS A 241 14.13 1.18 -17.74
C LYS A 241 15.07 2.32 -18.10
N SER A 242 15.78 2.22 -19.22
CA SER A 242 16.73 3.25 -19.68
C SER A 242 16.05 4.60 -19.89
N ARG A 243 14.87 4.61 -20.53
CA ARG A 243 14.07 5.83 -20.72
C ARG A 243 13.62 6.44 -19.38
N THR A 244 13.13 5.61 -18.45
CA THR A 244 12.71 6.06 -17.12
C THR A 244 13.86 6.74 -16.36
N ILE A 245 15.04 6.11 -16.34
CA ILE A 245 16.24 6.67 -15.70
C ILE A 245 16.70 7.96 -16.39
N SER A 246 16.63 8.00 -17.72
CA SER A 246 16.98 9.20 -18.50
C SER A 246 16.07 10.38 -18.15
N GLU A 247 14.75 10.18 -18.12
CA GLU A 247 13.80 11.23 -17.75
C GLU A 247 13.98 11.69 -16.30
N LEU A 248 14.24 10.76 -15.38
CA LEU A 248 14.57 11.07 -14.00
C LEU A 248 15.81 11.98 -13.91
N TYR A 249 16.90 11.62 -14.57
CA TYR A 249 18.16 12.37 -14.48
C TYR A 249 18.12 13.70 -15.23
N LYS A 250 17.33 13.83 -16.30
CA LYS A 250 17.08 15.12 -16.97
C LYS A 250 16.45 16.13 -16.02
N ARG A 251 15.53 15.69 -15.16
CA ARG A 251 14.77 16.58 -14.27
C ARG A 251 15.41 16.75 -12.89
N GLU A 252 16.05 15.71 -12.37
CA GLU A 252 16.56 15.70 -10.99
C GLU A 252 18.10 15.72 -10.91
N LYS A 253 18.82 15.85 -12.03
CA LYS A 253 20.28 16.08 -12.08
C LYS A 253 21.13 15.13 -11.19
N LYS A 254 20.71 13.88 -11.03
CA LYS A 254 21.31 12.83 -10.17
C LYS A 254 21.13 13.02 -8.65
N ASP A 255 20.20 13.88 -8.21
CA ASP A 255 19.77 13.98 -6.81
C ASP A 255 19.06 12.72 -6.31
N VAL A 256 18.76 11.78 -7.21
CA VAL A 256 18.11 10.50 -6.93
C VAL A 256 19.04 9.38 -7.36
N ALA A 257 19.47 8.56 -6.42
CA ALA A 257 20.12 7.29 -6.71
C ALA A 257 19.08 6.27 -7.19
N VAL A 258 19.50 5.39 -8.11
CA VAL A 258 18.68 4.29 -8.61
C VAL A 258 19.26 2.97 -8.14
N LEU A 259 18.45 2.16 -7.47
CA LEU A 259 18.76 0.81 -7.07
C LEU A 259 17.87 -0.17 -7.84
N GLU A 260 18.49 -1.06 -8.60
CA GLU A 260 17.76 -2.14 -9.27
C GLU A 260 17.68 -3.36 -8.36
N LEU A 261 16.47 -3.86 -8.17
CA LEU A 261 16.24 -5.12 -7.46
C LEU A 261 16.06 -6.27 -8.44
N PRO A 262 16.53 -7.47 -8.09
CA PRO A 262 16.25 -8.65 -8.89
C PRO A 262 14.75 -8.95 -8.81
N ILE A 263 14.18 -9.19 -9.99
CA ILE A 263 13.00 -10.03 -10.12
C ILE A 263 13.51 -11.46 -9.86
N GLY A 264 12.75 -12.34 -9.20
CA GLY A 264 13.22 -13.72 -9.00
C GLY A 264 13.68 -14.39 -10.32
N ASP A 265 14.41 -15.51 -10.24
CA ASP A 265 14.70 -16.50 -11.32
C ASP A 265 13.89 -16.37 -12.64
N GLU A 266 14.34 -15.44 -13.49
CA GLU A 266 13.57 -14.84 -14.59
C GLU A 266 13.02 -15.86 -15.60
N GLU A 267 13.70 -17.00 -15.78
CA GLU A 267 13.27 -18.09 -16.66
C GLU A 267 12.04 -18.87 -16.14
N LYS A 268 11.85 -18.92 -14.81
CA LYS A 268 10.69 -19.60 -14.19
C LYS A 268 9.48 -18.68 -14.03
N TYR A 269 9.67 -17.35 -14.04
CA TYR A 269 8.61 -16.38 -13.76
C TYR A 269 7.92 -15.78 -15.00
N VAL A 270 8.24 -16.26 -16.20
CA VAL A 270 7.66 -15.81 -17.49
C VAL A 270 6.13 -16.03 -17.59
N LYS A 271 5.53 -16.78 -16.66
CA LYS A 271 4.08 -17.07 -16.63
C LYS A 271 3.37 -16.68 -15.34
N ASP A 272 3.99 -15.87 -14.47
CA ASP A 272 3.32 -15.46 -13.23
C ASP A 272 2.38 -14.27 -13.45
N GLU A 273 1.22 -14.32 -12.81
CA GLU A 273 0.19 -13.28 -12.88
C GLU A 273 0.38 -12.25 -11.77
N GLY A 274 -0.06 -11.02 -12.01
CA GLY A 274 0.00 -9.94 -11.04
C GLY A 274 1.42 -9.48 -10.70
N ASN A 275 1.65 -9.14 -9.44
CA ASN A 275 2.86 -8.49 -8.95
C ASN A 275 3.71 -9.37 -8.02
N CYS A 276 3.48 -10.69 -8.05
CA CYS A 276 4.30 -11.65 -7.30
C CYS A 276 5.80 -11.49 -7.64
N GLY A 277 6.63 -11.46 -6.61
CA GLY A 277 8.09 -11.26 -6.76
C GLY A 277 8.54 -9.83 -6.99
N LEU A 278 7.63 -8.86 -7.14
CA LEU A 278 8.00 -7.45 -7.29
C LEU A 278 8.11 -6.80 -5.91
N TYR A 279 9.33 -6.73 -5.39
CA TYR A 279 9.61 -6.13 -4.08
C TYR A 279 9.31 -4.62 -4.03
N THR A 280 9.24 -3.98 -5.19
CA THR A 280 8.80 -2.58 -5.40
C THR A 280 7.34 -2.33 -5.02
N THR A 281 6.52 -3.36 -4.81
CA THR A 281 5.13 -3.25 -4.30
C THR A 281 5.04 -2.85 -2.81
N MET A 282 6.11 -2.26 -2.28
CA MET A 282 6.34 -1.84 -0.90
C MET A 282 5.59 -0.56 -0.51
N LEU A 283 5.28 -0.45 0.78
CA LEU A 283 4.65 0.73 1.38
C LEU A 283 5.68 1.52 2.20
N GLY A 284 5.97 2.75 1.78
CA GLY A 284 6.89 3.65 2.47
C GLY A 284 6.16 4.70 3.31
N THR A 285 6.60 4.90 4.55
CA THR A 285 6.27 6.06 5.37
C THR A 285 7.50 6.96 5.55
N GLU A 286 7.45 7.93 6.46
CA GLU A 286 8.61 8.76 6.78
C GLU A 286 9.73 7.97 7.45
N LYS A 287 9.38 7.01 8.32
CA LYS A 287 10.35 6.29 9.17
C LYS A 287 10.51 4.82 8.80
N SER A 288 9.55 4.25 8.10
CA SER A 288 9.44 2.81 7.88
C SER A 288 9.23 2.49 6.41
N LEU A 289 9.69 1.32 6.00
CA LEU A 289 9.48 0.76 4.67
C LEU A 289 9.00 -0.68 4.83
N PHE A 290 7.72 -0.90 4.57
CA PHE A 290 7.10 -2.22 4.62
C PHE A 290 7.34 -2.91 3.28
N VAL A 291 8.23 -3.90 3.28
CA VAL A 291 8.71 -4.59 2.07
C VAL A 291 8.00 -5.94 1.97
N PRO A 292 7.36 -6.25 0.84
CA PRO A 292 6.74 -7.56 0.62
C PRO A 292 7.81 -8.65 0.59
N VAL A 293 7.53 -9.80 1.19
CA VAL A 293 8.35 -11.01 1.08
C VAL A 293 7.48 -12.20 0.70
N PHE A 294 8.01 -13.10 -0.12
CA PHE A 294 7.20 -14.11 -0.81
C PHE A 294 7.55 -15.54 -0.41
N GLY A 295 8.80 -15.80 -0.04
CA GLY A 295 9.35 -17.14 0.18
C GLY A 295 8.83 -17.88 1.42
N ASN A 296 8.17 -17.18 2.35
CA ASN A 296 7.56 -17.81 3.52
C ASN A 296 6.18 -18.44 3.23
N ASN A 297 5.58 -18.17 2.06
CA ASN A 297 4.30 -18.75 1.69
C ASN A 297 4.52 -20.04 0.87
N PRO A 298 3.95 -21.20 1.28
CA PRO A 298 4.14 -22.47 0.57
C PRO A 298 3.68 -22.47 -0.89
N ALA A 299 2.61 -21.75 -1.24
CA ALA A 299 2.12 -21.65 -2.61
C ALA A 299 3.06 -20.80 -3.49
N ASN A 300 3.70 -19.79 -2.91
CA ASN A 300 4.78 -19.05 -3.57
C ASN A 300 6.05 -19.91 -3.71
N TRP A 301 6.42 -20.70 -2.70
CA TRP A 301 7.58 -21.57 -2.79
C TRP A 301 7.49 -22.57 -3.95
N LYS A 302 6.30 -23.16 -4.17
CA LYS A 302 6.02 -24.02 -5.34
C LYS A 302 6.23 -23.33 -6.70
N ARG A 303 6.26 -21.99 -6.72
CA ARG A 303 6.49 -21.17 -7.93
C ARG A 303 7.93 -20.67 -8.03
N GLY A 304 8.81 -21.08 -7.12
CA GLY A 304 10.23 -20.75 -7.12
C GLY A 304 10.63 -19.63 -6.16
N TYR A 305 9.68 -18.98 -5.49
CA TYR A 305 9.99 -17.92 -4.53
C TYR A 305 10.71 -18.50 -3.31
N SER A 306 11.73 -17.82 -2.79
CA SER A 306 12.56 -18.36 -1.71
C SER A 306 12.89 -17.33 -0.65
N THR A 307 13.00 -17.79 0.59
CA THR A 307 13.41 -16.96 1.73
C THR A 307 14.85 -16.46 1.59
N LYS A 308 15.68 -17.13 0.77
CA LYS A 308 17.03 -16.67 0.42
C LYS A 308 16.97 -15.40 -0.41
N THR A 309 16.11 -15.36 -1.42
CA THR A 309 15.87 -14.16 -2.24
C THR A 309 15.30 -13.03 -1.40
N ASP A 310 14.30 -13.32 -0.56
CA ASP A 310 13.71 -12.32 0.36
C ASP A 310 14.80 -11.68 1.23
N LYS A 311 15.65 -12.48 1.90
CA LYS A 311 16.73 -11.98 2.76
C LYS A 311 17.76 -11.14 2.00
N MET A 312 18.11 -11.55 0.79
CA MET A 312 19.05 -10.80 -0.06
C MET A 312 18.48 -9.43 -0.42
N VAL A 313 17.22 -9.37 -0.85
CA VAL A 313 16.56 -8.12 -1.22
C VAL A 313 16.38 -7.20 -0.02
N LEU A 314 15.92 -7.73 1.12
CA LEU A 314 15.80 -6.96 2.37
C LEU A 314 17.13 -6.32 2.74
N ARG A 315 18.23 -7.09 2.73
CA ARG A 315 19.56 -6.58 3.06
C ARG A 315 20.01 -5.49 2.08
N LEU A 316 19.76 -5.67 0.78
CA LEU A 316 20.11 -4.68 -0.23
C LEU A 316 19.34 -3.36 -0.03
N ILE A 317 18.07 -3.43 0.38
CA ILE A 317 17.28 -2.23 0.71
C ILE A 317 17.81 -1.60 2.00
N GLU A 318 17.99 -2.40 3.06
CA GLU A 318 18.47 -1.95 4.38
C GLU A 318 19.81 -1.21 4.31
N THR A 319 20.75 -1.66 3.47
CA THR A 319 22.05 -1.00 3.33
C THR A 319 21.99 0.34 2.59
N ASN A 320 20.89 0.62 1.89
CA ASN A 320 20.75 1.80 1.03
C ASN A 320 19.70 2.81 1.52
N THR A 321 18.90 2.49 2.54
CA THR A 321 17.90 3.40 3.12
C THR A 321 18.18 3.69 4.59
N ARG A 322 17.73 4.85 5.07
CA ARG A 322 17.75 5.19 6.49
C ARG A 322 16.48 4.73 7.22
N LYS A 323 15.45 4.32 6.46
CA LYS A 323 14.18 3.86 7.01
C LYS A 323 14.32 2.48 7.62
N ARG A 324 13.49 2.18 8.61
CA ARG A 324 13.37 0.83 9.15
C ARG A 324 12.69 -0.06 8.10
N VAL A 325 13.40 -1.08 7.62
CA VAL A 325 12.84 -2.07 6.69
C VAL A 325 12.08 -3.12 7.49
N ILE A 326 10.83 -3.37 7.12
CA ILE A 326 9.91 -4.28 7.82
C ILE A 326 9.38 -5.28 6.80
N PRO A 327 9.71 -6.58 6.92
CA PRO A 327 9.21 -7.58 6.00
C PRO A 327 7.72 -7.86 6.25
N VAL A 328 6.95 -7.99 5.18
CA VAL A 328 5.53 -8.36 5.21
C VAL A 328 5.29 -9.56 4.32
N ASN A 329 4.88 -10.68 4.92
CA ASN A 329 4.59 -11.91 4.17
C ASN A 329 3.37 -11.71 3.26
N ILE A 330 3.55 -11.86 1.95
CA ILE A 330 2.47 -11.70 0.96
C ILE A 330 1.94 -13.09 0.55
N PRO A 331 0.66 -13.40 0.83
CA PRO A 331 0.01 -14.60 0.31
C PRO A 331 -0.06 -14.58 -1.22
N ARG A 332 -0.08 -15.77 -1.83
CA ARG A 332 -0.14 -15.88 -3.29
C ARG A 332 -1.43 -15.31 -3.85
N GLU A 333 -2.53 -15.47 -3.12
CA GLU A 333 -3.87 -14.96 -3.41
C GLU A 333 -3.89 -13.43 -3.54
N ILE A 334 -2.97 -12.74 -2.86
CA ILE A 334 -2.84 -11.28 -2.91
C ILE A 334 -2.00 -10.87 -4.12
N CYS A 335 -0.78 -11.40 -4.23
CA CYS A 335 0.14 -10.94 -5.27
C CYS A 335 -0.31 -11.36 -6.69
N ARG A 336 -0.96 -12.52 -6.84
CA ARG A 336 -1.46 -12.99 -8.16
C ARG A 336 -2.51 -12.05 -8.74
N ARG A 337 -3.23 -11.33 -7.88
CA ARG A 337 -4.22 -10.32 -8.26
C ARG A 337 -3.62 -8.95 -8.56
N GLY A 338 -2.30 -8.78 -8.40
CA GLY A 338 -1.67 -7.47 -8.55
C GLY A 338 -1.98 -6.50 -7.42
N ILE A 339 -2.39 -7.00 -6.24
CA ILE A 339 -2.62 -6.17 -5.05
C ILE A 339 -1.27 -5.92 -4.38
N SER A 340 -0.87 -4.66 -4.21
CA SER A 340 0.37 -4.27 -3.54
C SER A 340 0.13 -3.70 -2.13
N LEU A 341 1.15 -3.68 -1.28
CA LEU A 341 1.06 -2.99 0.01
C LEU A 341 0.76 -1.50 -0.18
N ARG A 342 1.30 -0.93 -1.26
CA ARG A 342 1.08 0.47 -1.63
C ARG A 342 -0.32 0.72 -2.16
N SER A 343 -0.86 -0.13 -3.04
CA SER A 343 -2.18 0.05 -3.64
C SER A 343 -3.29 0.00 -2.60
N LEU A 344 -3.13 -0.84 -1.57
CA LEU A 344 -4.09 -0.95 -0.47
C LEU A 344 -4.14 0.29 0.43
N ALA A 345 -3.07 1.09 0.48
CA ALA A 345 -2.84 2.05 1.54
C ALA A 345 -3.08 3.50 1.12
N TRP A 346 -3.98 4.18 1.84
CA TRP A 346 -4.10 5.63 1.82
C TRP A 346 -3.35 6.24 3.01
N ILE A 347 -2.25 6.95 2.72
CA ILE A 347 -1.42 7.60 3.75
C ILE A 347 -1.90 9.04 3.96
N LEU A 348 -2.19 9.37 5.22
CA LEU A 348 -2.70 10.65 5.68
C LEU A 348 -1.82 11.29 6.74
N ARG A 349 -1.82 12.63 6.77
CA ARG A 349 -1.15 13.45 7.78
C ARG A 349 -2.02 14.65 8.14
N GLY A 350 -1.70 15.29 9.27
CA GLY A 350 -2.34 16.54 9.71
C GLY A 350 -3.83 16.38 10.06
N SER A 351 -4.62 17.41 9.73
CA SER A 351 -6.02 17.51 10.16
C SER A 351 -6.91 16.35 9.68
N ALA A 352 -6.76 15.91 8.43
CA ALA A 352 -7.52 14.78 7.89
C ALA A 352 -7.21 13.47 8.64
N ALA A 353 -5.93 13.22 8.96
CA ALA A 353 -5.54 12.06 9.77
C ALA A 353 -6.17 12.11 11.17
N ASN A 354 -6.15 13.27 11.82
CA ASN A 354 -6.71 13.45 13.16
C ASN A 354 -8.23 13.29 13.19
N GLN A 355 -8.93 13.76 12.14
CA GLN A 355 -10.37 13.54 12.00
C GLN A 355 -10.70 12.05 11.89
N ILE A 356 -10.00 11.31 11.03
CA ILE A 356 -10.25 9.86 10.87
C ILE A 356 -9.93 9.08 12.16
N ARG A 357 -8.84 9.42 12.85
CA ARG A 357 -8.52 8.83 14.17
C ARG A 357 -9.63 9.09 15.18
N GLY A 358 -10.17 10.31 15.20
CA GLY A 358 -11.29 10.69 16.07
C GLY A 358 -12.54 9.85 15.82
N LEU A 359 -12.86 9.58 14.55
CA LEU A 359 -14.01 8.73 14.18
C LEU A 359 -13.87 7.29 14.67
N ALA A 360 -12.66 6.72 14.62
CA ALA A 360 -12.41 5.36 15.10
C ALA A 360 -12.43 5.28 16.65
N ARG A 361 -11.95 6.32 17.34
CA ARG A 361 -11.97 6.40 18.82
C ARG A 361 -13.36 6.65 19.40
N GLY A 362 -14.20 7.44 18.71
CA GLY A 362 -15.56 7.76 19.16
C GLY A 362 -16.53 6.57 19.24
N LYS A 363 -16.06 5.34 19.00
CA LYS A 363 -16.81 4.10 19.21
C LYS A 363 -16.56 3.45 20.59
N GLU A 364 -15.81 4.10 21.48
CA GLU A 364 -15.60 3.63 22.88
C GLU A 364 -16.76 3.98 23.84
N THR A 365 -17.82 4.62 23.36
CA THR A 365 -19.06 4.90 24.11
C THR A 365 -20.18 3.99 23.65
#